data_AF-A0A0F8ZJG2-F1
#
_entry.id   AF-A0A0F8ZJG2-F1
#
_cell.length_a   1.000
_cell.length_b   1.000
_cell.length_c   1.000
_cell.angle_alpha   90.00
_cell.angle_beta   90.00
_cell.angle_gamma   90.00
#
_symmetry.space_group_name_H-M   'P 1'
#
loop_
_entity.id
_entity.type
_entity.pdbx_description
1 polymer ?
#
loop_
_entity_poly.entity_id
_entity_poly.type
_entity_poly.pdbx_seq_one_letter_code
_entity_poly.pdbx_strand_id
1 'polypeptide(L)'
;VQEIIVKVRGGEVGDIGLKVSDTPQFREGEEVFLFLRMEKLPLFSVVGLFQGKYTIEEGRVKNRIMGLEVPLDSFISQIKGILEKTKGSQ
;
A
#
# COMPACT_ATOMS: atom_id res chain seq x y z
N VAL A 1 3.40 7.80 19.53
CA VAL A 1 2.93 6.98 18.39
C VAL A 1 2.06 7.88 17.52
N GLN A 2 2.25 7.87 16.20
CA GLN A 2 1.40 8.62 15.27
C GLN A 2 0.41 7.65 14.64
N GLU A 3 -0.88 7.95 14.75
CA GLU A 3 -1.96 7.13 14.18
C GLU A 3 -2.49 7.77 12.91
N ILE A 4 -2.84 6.94 11.93
CA ILE A 4 -3.47 7.35 10.67
C ILE A 4 -4.67 6.45 10.38
N ILE A 5 -5.62 6.98 9.62
CA ILE A 5 -6.77 6.22 9.12
C ILE A 5 -6.50 5.89 7.66
N VAL A 6 -6.53 4.60 7.31
CA VAL A 6 -6.33 4.12 5.95
C VAL A 6 -7.64 3.55 5.42
N LYS A 7 -8.09 4.04 4.25
CA LYS A 7 -9.25 3.51 3.53
C LYS A 7 -8.82 2.62 2.36
N VAL A 8 -9.57 1.54 2.17
CA VAL A 8 -9.57 0.71 0.95
C VAL A 8 -10.93 0.81 0.27
N ARG A 9 -11.00 0.45 -1.00
CA ARG A 9 -12.27 0.44 -1.75
C ARG A 9 -13.16 -0.72 -1.30
N GLY A 10 -14.47 -0.53 -1.44
CA GLY A 10 -15.49 -1.49 -1.00
C GLY A 10 -16.07 -1.12 0.36
N GLY A 11 -16.80 -2.06 0.95
CA GLY A 11 -17.47 -1.89 2.24
C GLY A 11 -18.96 -2.19 2.15
N GLU A 12 -19.67 -1.91 3.22
CA GLU A 12 -21.10 -2.22 3.37
C GLU A 12 -21.87 -0.95 3.78
N VAL A 13 -23.05 -0.76 3.20
CA VAL A 13 -24.00 0.30 3.56
C VAL A 13 -25.35 -0.36 3.78
N GLY A 14 -25.78 -0.44 5.04
CA GLY A 14 -26.99 -1.18 5.41
C GLY A 14 -26.84 -2.66 5.05
N ASP A 15 -27.69 -3.13 4.15
CA ASP A 15 -27.72 -4.49 3.61
C ASP A 15 -27.00 -4.63 2.25
N ILE A 16 -26.45 -3.54 1.69
CA ILE A 16 -25.75 -3.54 0.40
C ILE A 16 -24.24 -3.59 0.63
N GLY A 17 -23.61 -4.70 0.20
CA GLY A 17 -22.16 -4.88 0.22
C GLY A 17 -21.52 -4.66 -1.16
N LEU A 18 -20.44 -3.86 -1.21
CA LEU A 18 -19.57 -3.73 -2.37
C LEU A 18 -18.24 -4.43 -2.10
N LYS A 19 -18.03 -5.55 -2.80
CA LYS A 19 -16.74 -6.23 -2.85
C LYS A 19 -15.96 -5.73 -4.06
N VAL A 20 -14.78 -5.17 -3.82
CA VAL A 20 -13.84 -4.82 -4.89
C VAL A 20 -12.71 -5.84 -4.88
N SER A 21 -12.60 -6.59 -5.97
CA SER A 21 -11.52 -7.55 -6.18
C SER A 21 -10.15 -6.87 -6.05
N ASP A 22 -9.16 -7.61 -5.58
CA ASP A 22 -7.77 -7.15 -5.50
C ASP A 22 -7.55 -5.93 -4.59
N THR A 23 -8.48 -5.70 -3.66
CA THR A 23 -8.26 -4.76 -2.58
C THR A 23 -7.35 -5.35 -1.50
N PRO A 24 -6.42 -4.54 -0.95
CA PRO A 24 -5.55 -5.02 0.11
C PRO A 24 -6.34 -5.39 1.35
N GLN A 25 -6.04 -6.56 1.91
CA GLN A 25 -6.54 -7.02 3.21
C GLN A 25 -5.46 -6.80 4.27
N PHE A 26 -5.85 -6.55 5.52
CA PHE A 26 -4.95 -6.28 6.63
C PHE A 26 -5.17 -7.28 7.76
N ARG A 27 -4.12 -7.52 8.54
CA ARG A 27 -4.17 -8.29 9.79
C ARG A 27 -3.55 -7.49 10.91
N GLU A 28 -4.07 -7.64 12.12
CA GLU A 28 -3.48 -7.02 13.30
C GLU A 28 -2.05 -7.53 13.51
N GLY A 29 -1.14 -6.62 13.89
CA GLY A 29 0.28 -6.92 14.09
C GLY A 29 1.12 -7.06 12.81
N GLU A 30 0.52 -6.90 11.63
CA GLU A 30 1.26 -6.98 10.36
C GLU A 30 2.12 -5.73 10.12
N GLU A 31 3.38 -5.94 9.77
CA GLU A 31 4.25 -4.88 9.24
C GLU A 31 4.08 -4.77 7.72
N VAL A 32 3.84 -3.54 7.23
CA VAL A 32 3.44 -3.31 5.84
C VAL A 32 4.14 -2.12 5.22
N PHE A 33 4.41 -2.21 3.91
CA PHE A 33 4.73 -1.06 3.07
C PHE A 33 3.47 -0.67 2.28
N LEU A 34 3.05 0.60 2.37
CA LEU A 34 1.84 1.10 1.73
C LEU A 34 2.12 2.25 0.76
N PHE A 35 1.43 2.24 -0.37
CA PHE A 35 1.30 3.40 -1.23
C PHE A 35 0.03 4.16 -0.86
N LEU A 36 0.20 5.36 -0.30
CA LEU A 36 -0.88 6.17 0.24
C LEU A 36 -1.06 7.47 -0.54
N ARG A 37 -2.31 7.87 -0.72
CA ARG A 37 -2.69 9.23 -1.11
C ARG A 37 -3.38 9.90 0.07
N MET A 38 -2.91 11.09 0.44
CA MET A 38 -3.56 11.90 1.47
C MET A 38 -4.90 12.42 0.94
N GLU A 39 -5.98 12.15 1.66
CA GLU A 39 -7.30 12.73 1.36
C GLU A 39 -7.51 13.99 2.21
N LYS A 40 -7.27 13.86 3.52
CA LYS A 40 -7.20 14.96 4.52
C LYS A 40 -6.53 14.39 5.76
N LEU A 41 -5.75 15.11 6.54
CA LEU A 41 -5.18 14.51 7.76
C LEU A 41 -6.28 14.18 8.79
N PRO A 42 -6.22 13.03 9.51
CA PRO A 42 -5.24 11.92 9.42
C PRO A 42 -5.66 10.78 8.48
N LEU A 43 -6.52 11.05 7.49
CA LEU A 43 -7.13 10.13 6.54
C LEU A 43 -6.38 10.01 5.20
N PHE A 44 -6.08 8.76 4.84
CA PHE A 44 -5.39 8.36 3.62
C PHE A 44 -6.17 7.26 2.89
N SER A 45 -6.01 7.19 1.57
CA SER A 45 -6.49 6.08 0.75
C SER A 45 -5.31 5.25 0.25
N VAL A 46 -5.46 3.92 0.25
CA VAL A 46 -4.50 3.04 -0.45
C VAL A 46 -4.70 3.18 -1.95
N VAL A 47 -3.62 3.39 -2.69
CA VAL A 47 -3.61 3.48 -4.16
C VAL A 47 -2.89 2.29 -4.79
N GLY A 48 -3.21 1.96 -6.04
CA GLY A 48 -2.55 0.86 -6.76
C GLY A 48 -3.19 -0.53 -6.58
N LEU A 49 -4.35 -0.64 -5.91
CA LEU A 49 -5.07 -1.92 -5.70
C LEU A 49 -4.15 -2.98 -5.09
N PHE A 50 -3.91 -4.10 -5.77
CA PHE A 50 -3.01 -5.15 -5.31
C PHE A 50 -1.56 -4.68 -5.18
N GLN A 51 -1.14 -3.64 -5.92
CA GLN A 51 0.19 -3.01 -5.79
C GLN A 51 0.25 -2.01 -4.64
N GLY A 52 -0.86 -1.71 -3.98
CA GLY A 52 -0.93 -0.69 -2.93
C GLY A 52 -0.37 -1.13 -1.58
N LYS A 53 -0.16 -2.43 -1.40
CA LYS A 53 0.31 -3.04 -0.16
C LYS A 53 1.33 -4.13 -0.43
N TYR A 54 2.38 -4.12 0.39
CA TYR A 54 3.34 -5.22 0.51
C TYR A 54 3.46 -5.59 1.98
N THR A 55 3.54 -6.88 2.28
CA THR A 55 3.86 -7.35 3.63
C THR A 55 5.37 -7.30 3.81
N ILE A 56 5.84 -6.85 4.98
CA ILE A 56 7.25 -6.86 5.35
C ILE A 56 7.49 -8.04 6.29
N GLU A 57 8.40 -8.93 5.89
CA GLU A 57 8.82 -10.07 6.71
C GLU A 57 10.33 -10.27 6.51
N GLU A 58 11.08 -10.39 7.60
CA GLU A 58 12.53 -10.69 7.58
C GLU A 58 13.34 -9.73 6.68
N GLY A 59 13.00 -8.44 6.71
CA GLY A 59 13.67 -7.40 5.91
C GLY A 59 13.34 -7.45 4.40
N ARG A 60 12.30 -8.20 4.00
CA ARG A 60 11.88 -8.36 2.61
C ARG A 60 10.46 -7.87 2.43
N VAL A 61 10.18 -7.26 1.28
CA VAL A 61 8.82 -6.92 0.85
C VAL A 61 8.25 -8.06 0.02
N LYS A 62 7.02 -8.47 0.33
CA LYS A 62 6.32 -9.56 -0.33
C LYS A 62 4.99 -9.07 -0.89
N ASN A 63 4.69 -9.45 -2.13
CA ASN A 63 3.37 -9.30 -2.73
C ASN A 63 2.94 -10.61 -3.39
N ARG A 64 2.00 -11.30 -2.75
CA ARG A 64 1.57 -12.64 -3.18
C ARG A 64 0.86 -12.63 -4.53
N ILE A 65 0.09 -11.58 -4.82
CA ILE A 65 -0.64 -11.46 -6.08
C ILE A 65 0.33 -11.31 -7.26
N MET A 66 1.43 -10.56 -7.07
CA MET A 66 2.46 -10.36 -8.08
C MET A 66 3.54 -11.45 -8.09
N GLY A 67 3.57 -12.35 -7.11
CA GLY A 67 4.70 -13.28 -6.90
C GLY A 67 6.02 -12.55 -6.61
N LEU A 68 5.97 -11.34 -6.04
CA LEU A 68 7.16 -10.53 -5.76
C LEU A 68 7.70 -10.82 -4.36
N GLU A 69 9.01 -11.03 -4.27
CA GLU A 69 9.74 -11.03 -3.01
C GLU A 69 11.15 -10.46 -3.19
N VAL A 70 11.41 -9.28 -2.61
CA VAL A 70 12.71 -8.59 -2.75
C VAL A 70 13.13 -7.93 -1.43
N PRO A 71 14.42 -7.65 -1.20
CA PRO A 71 14.87 -6.91 -0.03
C PRO A 71 14.22 -5.52 0.07
N LEU A 72 13.80 -5.13 1.27
CA LEU A 72 13.13 -3.85 1.54
C LEU A 72 13.97 -2.65 1.08
N ASP A 73 15.26 -2.64 1.40
CA ASP A 73 16.15 -1.53 1.04
C ASP A 73 16.32 -1.38 -0.47
N SER A 74 16.41 -2.51 -1.19
CA SER A 74 16.46 -2.50 -2.65
C SER A 74 15.17 -1.97 -3.26
N PHE A 75 14.02 -2.36 -2.71
CA PHE A 75 12.71 -1.88 -3.16
C PHE A 75 12.55 -0.37 -2.96
N ILE A 76 12.89 0.13 -1.78
CA ILE A 76 12.86 1.57 -1.47
C ILE A 76 13.82 2.34 -2.38
N SER A 77 15.02 1.83 -2.60
CA SER A 77 16.04 2.47 -3.45
C SER A 77 15.57 2.60 -4.90
N GLN A 78 14.90 1.57 -5.44
CA GLN A 78 14.33 1.59 -6.78
C GLN A 78 13.22 2.64 -6.90
N ILE A 79 12.29 2.70 -5.93
CA ILE A 79 11.21 3.70 -5.92
C ILE A 79 11.80 5.12 -5.87
N LYS A 80 12.78 5.38 -4.99
CA LYS A 80 13.44 6.68 -4.89
C LYS A 80 14.10 7.08 -6.21
N GLY A 81 14.84 6.17 -6.84
CA GLY A 81 15.47 6.43 -8.13
C GLY A 81 14.47 6.73 -9.25
N ILE A 82 13.27 6.12 -9.23
CA ILE A 82 12.19 6.45 -10.15
C ILE A 82 11.65 7.86 -9.88
N LEU A 83 11.36 8.19 -8.61
CA LEU A 83 10.82 9.50 -8.23
C LEU A 83 11.77 10.66 -8.59
N GLU A 84 13.08 10.46 -8.45
CA GLU A 84 14.08 11.45 -8.84
C GLU A 84 14.09 11.69 -10.36
N LYS A 85 14.03 10.63 -11.16
CA LYS A 85 13.95 10.73 -12.63
C LYS A 85 12.68 11.45 -13.10
N THR A 86 11.55 11.17 -12.45
CA THR A 86 10.27 11.83 -12.78
C THR A 86 10.29 13.33 -12.47
N LYS A 87 10.98 13.76 -11.41
CA LYS A 87 11.13 15.18 -11.07
C LYS A 87 12.03 15.95 -12.03
N GLY A 88 13.03 15.30 -12.62
CA GLY A 88 13.95 15.93 -13.57
C GLY A 88 13.42 16.02 -15.02
N SER A 89 12.23 15.50 -15.29
CA SER A 89 11.59 15.51 -16.62
C SER A 89 10.40 16.49 -16.70
N GLN A 90 10.26 17.38 -15.72
CA GLN A 90 9.28 18.48 -15.69
C GLN A 90 9.98 19.83 -15.83
#